data_AF-A0A9E4KQ65-F1
#
_entry.id   AF-A0A9E4KQ65-F1
#
_cell.length_a   1.000
_cell.length_b   1.000
_cell.length_c   1.000
_cell.angle_alpha   90.00
_cell.angle_beta   90.00
_cell.angle_gamma   90.00
#
_symmetry.space_group_name_H-M   'P 1'
#
loop_
_entity.id
_entity.type
_entity.pdbx_description
1 polymer ?
#
loop_
_entity_poly.entity_id
_entity_poly.type
_entity_poly.pdbx_seq_one_letter_code
_entity_poly.pdbx_strand_id
1 'polypeptide(L)'
;LPVILTKMGRGLHHIDTALSIAMRNTNVYIDTVGTIGEHIRIAVDRLGAHRIMFGSDWSPTWRWLSDPTDLYSMRKKTLDDANLTPAEREQIEWRTAAQVFNLKVN
;
A
#
# COMPACT_ATOMS: atom_id res chain seq x y z
N LEU A 1 -5.67 -15.31 -10.95
CA LEU A 1 -4.66 -14.26 -11.16
C LEU A 1 -4.73 -13.27 -10.00
N PRO A 2 -3.60 -12.72 -9.51
CA PRO A 2 -3.60 -11.64 -8.53
C PRO A 2 -4.31 -10.40 -9.07
N VAL A 3 -5.09 -9.72 -8.22
CA VAL A 3 -5.76 -8.45 -8.52
C VAL A 3 -5.30 -7.41 -7.51
N ILE A 4 -4.93 -6.22 -7.96
CA ILE A 4 -4.41 -5.16 -7.09
C ILE A 4 -5.39 -3.98 -7.14
N LEU A 5 -6.00 -3.66 -5.99
CA LEU A 5 -6.84 -2.48 -5.83
C LEU A 5 -5.94 -1.31 -5.43
N THR A 6 -5.74 -0.40 -6.39
CA THR A 6 -4.85 0.75 -6.18
C THR A 6 -5.57 1.91 -5.48
N LYS A 7 -4.78 2.76 -4.84
CA LYS A 7 -5.22 3.94 -4.08
C LYS A 7 -6.20 3.60 -2.95
N MET A 8 -6.13 2.38 -2.40
CA MET A 8 -7.11 1.80 -1.46
C MET A 8 -8.59 2.05 -1.85
N GLY A 9 -8.92 2.07 -3.15
CA GLY A 9 -10.28 2.36 -3.62
C GLY A 9 -10.63 3.84 -3.79
N ARG A 10 -9.63 4.72 -4.04
CA ARG A 10 -9.72 6.20 -4.12
C ARG A 10 -9.78 6.93 -2.77
N GLY A 11 -8.80 6.66 -1.93
CA GLY A 11 -8.49 7.52 -0.78
C GLY A 11 -9.42 7.36 0.41
N LEU A 12 -9.57 8.43 1.20
CA LEU A 12 -10.07 8.34 2.58
C LEU A 12 -11.50 7.80 2.74
N HIS A 13 -12.31 7.82 1.67
CA HIS A 13 -13.76 7.63 1.76
C HIS A 13 -14.25 6.21 1.44
N HIS A 14 -13.39 5.34 0.91
CA HIS A 14 -13.83 4.05 0.36
C HIS A 14 -13.05 2.83 0.86
N ILE A 15 -12.24 3.00 1.91
CA ILE A 15 -11.42 1.92 2.46
C ILE A 15 -12.24 0.68 2.83
N ASP A 16 -13.40 0.85 3.46
CA ASP A 16 -14.22 -0.30 3.87
C ASP A 16 -14.73 -1.13 2.68
N THR A 17 -15.01 -0.49 1.53
CA THR A 17 -15.41 -1.22 0.33
C THR A 17 -14.24 -2.01 -0.24
N ALA A 18 -13.06 -1.40 -0.34
CA ALA A 18 -11.85 -2.08 -0.81
C ALA A 18 -11.47 -3.25 0.10
N LEU A 19 -11.52 -3.05 1.42
CA LEU A 19 -11.25 -4.10 2.41
C LEU A 19 -12.30 -5.22 2.37
N SER A 20 -13.59 -4.90 2.22
CA SER A 20 -14.66 -5.90 2.11
C SER A 20 -14.45 -6.83 0.91
N ILE A 21 -14.05 -6.27 -0.24
CA ILE A 21 -13.70 -7.06 -1.44
C ILE A 21 -12.46 -7.93 -1.16
N ALA A 22 -11.42 -7.37 -0.55
CA ALA A 22 -10.18 -8.08 -0.28
C ALA A 22 -10.33 -9.21 0.76
N MET A 23 -11.16 -9.02 1.79
CA MET A 23 -11.48 -10.05 2.78
C MET A 23 -12.22 -11.24 2.16
N ARG A 24 -13.09 -10.99 1.17
CA ARG A 24 -13.87 -12.04 0.50
C ARG A 24 -13.09 -12.80 -0.57
N ASN A 25 -11.99 -12.23 -1.07
CA ASN A 25 -11.24 -12.78 -2.21
C ASN A 25 -9.76 -12.87 -1.88
N THR A 26 -9.23 -14.08 -1.73
CA THR A 26 -7.83 -14.31 -1.29
C THR A 26 -6.78 -13.84 -2.29
N ASN A 27 -7.14 -13.66 -3.56
CA ASN A 27 -6.26 -13.19 -4.63
C ASN A 27 -6.26 -11.66 -4.82
N VAL A 28 -6.93 -10.91 -3.93
CA VAL A 28 -7.01 -9.44 -4.01
C VAL A 28 -5.99 -8.79 -3.07
N TYR A 29 -5.20 -7.86 -3.56
CA TYR A 29 -4.20 -7.11 -2.80
C TYR A 29 -4.54 -5.62 -2.84
N ILE A 30 -4.00 -4.86 -1.90
CA ILE A 30 -4.17 -3.40 -1.87
C ILE A 30 -2.81 -2.71 -1.84
N ASP A 31 -2.73 -1.48 -2.38
CA ASP A 31 -1.54 -0.65 -2.24
C ASP A 31 -1.68 0.42 -1.16
N THR A 32 -0.56 1.05 -0.78
CA THR A 32 -0.52 2.15 0.19
C THR A 32 -0.69 3.53 -0.45
N VAL A 33 -1.12 3.62 -1.71
CA VAL A 33 -1.19 4.90 -2.42
C VAL A 33 -2.37 5.72 -1.90
N GLY A 34 -2.18 7.04 -1.76
CA GLY A 34 -3.29 7.96 -1.53
C GLY A 34 -4.07 7.72 -0.23
N THR A 35 -3.41 7.15 0.78
CA THR A 35 -4.00 6.79 2.07
C THR A 35 -3.24 7.40 3.24
N ILE A 36 -3.68 7.13 4.47
CA ILE A 36 -3.06 7.56 5.73
C ILE A 36 -2.58 6.35 6.56
N GLY A 37 -1.75 6.58 7.58
CA GLY A 37 -1.20 5.50 8.42
C GLY A 37 -2.28 4.63 9.08
N GLU A 38 -3.35 5.25 9.58
CA GLU A 38 -4.49 4.54 10.20
C GLU A 38 -5.12 3.50 9.27
N HIS A 39 -5.26 3.84 7.99
CA HIS A 39 -5.82 2.95 6.99
C HIS A 39 -4.94 1.74 6.71
N ILE A 40 -3.62 1.95 6.68
CA ILE A 40 -2.65 0.87 6.55
C ILE A 40 -2.75 -0.05 7.77
N ARG A 41 -2.86 0.51 8.97
CA ARG A 41 -3.04 -0.28 10.20
C ARG A 41 -4.30 -1.13 10.15
N ILE A 42 -5.45 -0.53 9.86
CA ILE A 42 -6.72 -1.27 9.71
C ILE A 42 -6.60 -2.39 8.67
N ALA A 43 -5.95 -2.11 7.55
CA ALA A 43 -5.75 -3.12 6.52
C ALA A 43 -4.86 -4.27 6.99
N VAL A 44 -3.77 -3.98 7.71
CA VAL A 44 -2.89 -5.01 8.27
C VAL A 44 -3.64 -5.87 9.27
N ASP A 45 -4.43 -5.26 10.16
CA ASP A 45 -5.19 -6.00 11.19
C ASP A 45 -6.26 -6.91 10.56
N ARG A 46 -6.85 -6.51 9.42
CA ARG A 46 -7.93 -7.27 8.75
C ARG A 46 -7.43 -8.27 7.71
N LEU A 47 -6.37 -7.96 6.97
CA LEU A 47 -5.90 -8.75 5.83
C LEU A 47 -4.53 -9.39 6.05
N GLY A 48 -3.74 -8.85 6.97
CA GLY A 48 -2.32 -9.14 7.13
C GLY A 48 -1.44 -8.38 6.13
N ALA A 49 -0.20 -8.08 6.56
CA ALA A 49 0.79 -7.37 5.73
C ALA A 49 1.12 -8.08 4.40
N HIS A 50 0.94 -9.40 4.33
CA HIS A 50 1.14 -10.22 3.11
C HIS A 50 0.10 -9.94 1.99
N ARG A 51 -0.89 -9.08 2.25
CA ARG A 51 -1.91 -8.66 1.27
C ARG A 51 -1.81 -7.18 0.89
N ILE A 52 -0.77 -6.50 1.36
CA ILE A 52 -0.56 -5.06 1.20
C ILE A 52 0.79 -4.81 0.54
N MET A 53 0.86 -3.85 -0.37
CA MET A 53 2.07 -3.48 -1.11
C MET A 53 2.33 -1.98 -1.04
N PHE A 54 3.59 -1.59 -0.87
CA PHE A 54 3.98 -0.19 -0.95
C PHE A 54 3.81 0.35 -2.37
N GLY A 55 3.26 1.57 -2.47
CA GLY A 55 3.21 2.33 -3.72
C GLY A 55 3.46 3.82 -3.45
N SER A 56 4.39 4.40 -4.20
CA SER A 56 4.73 5.83 -4.08
C SER A 56 3.81 6.75 -4.87
N ASP A 57 3.16 6.24 -5.93
CA ASP A 57 2.43 7.03 -6.93
C ASP A 57 3.30 8.14 -7.56
N TRP A 58 4.62 7.90 -7.60
CA TRP A 58 5.55 8.81 -8.24
C TRP A 58 5.27 8.88 -9.74
N SER A 59 5.15 10.09 -10.26
CA SER A 59 4.96 10.36 -11.68
C SER A 59 5.74 11.61 -12.06
N PRO A 60 6.37 11.66 -13.26
CA PRO A 60 7.01 12.85 -13.79
C PRO A 60 6.09 14.06 -13.91
N THR A 61 4.76 13.85 -13.89
CA THR A 61 3.78 14.94 -13.92
C THR A 61 3.69 15.71 -12.60
N TRP A 62 4.06 15.11 -11.47
CA TRP A 62 4.01 15.77 -10.17
C TRP A 62 4.94 16.96 -10.05
N ARG A 63 6.07 16.96 -10.78
CA ARG A 63 7.00 18.10 -10.84
C ARG A 63 6.34 19.40 -11.33
N TRP A 64 5.20 19.29 -12.00
CA TRP A 64 4.44 20.41 -12.55
C TRP A 64 3.21 20.78 -11.70
N LEU A 65 2.87 19.98 -10.68
CA LEU A 65 1.65 20.14 -9.88
C LEU A 65 1.91 20.57 -8.44
N SER A 66 3.12 20.38 -7.92
CA SER A 66 3.47 20.69 -6.52
C SER A 66 4.97 20.98 -6.35
N ASP A 67 5.32 21.75 -5.32
CA ASP A 67 6.71 21.84 -4.85
C ASP A 67 7.19 20.43 -4.47
N PRO A 68 8.18 19.85 -5.19
CA PRO A 68 8.53 18.45 -5.06
C PRO A 68 9.30 18.23 -3.76
N THR A 69 8.58 18.17 -2.64
CA THR A 69 9.00 17.25 -1.58
C THR A 69 9.13 15.88 -2.25
N ASP A 70 10.20 15.15 -1.96
CA ASP A 70 10.36 13.81 -2.50
C ASP A 70 9.12 12.97 -2.14
N LEU A 71 8.26 12.72 -3.13
CA LEU A 71 7.01 11.97 -2.96
C LEU A 71 7.28 10.63 -2.30
N TYR A 72 8.44 10.04 -2.56
CA TYR A 72 8.87 8.82 -1.93
C TYR A 72 9.03 9.01 -0.41
N SER A 73 9.73 10.05 0.04
CA SER A 73 9.84 10.43 1.45
C SER A 73 8.48 10.70 2.11
N MET A 74 7.56 11.41 1.44
CA MET A 74 6.19 11.60 1.97
C MET A 74 5.44 10.29 2.16
N ARG A 75 5.58 9.36 1.21
CA ARG A 75 4.91 8.05 1.26
C ARG A 75 5.54 7.12 2.28
N LYS A 76 6.85 7.24 2.52
CA LYS A 76 7.53 6.55 3.63
C LYS A 76 6.99 7.02 4.98
N LYS A 77 6.77 8.33 5.15
CA LYS A 77 6.14 8.86 6.36
C LYS A 77 4.77 8.21 6.64
N THR A 78 3.96 7.94 5.61
CA THR A 78 2.68 7.24 5.79
C THR A 78 2.85 5.84 6.39
N LEU A 79 3.93 5.12 6.07
CA LEU A 79 4.25 3.83 6.69
C LEU A 79 4.70 4.01 8.15
N ASP A 80 5.47 5.06 8.43
CA ASP A 80 5.93 5.36 9.79
C ASP A 80 4.74 5.70 10.70
N ASP A 81 3.74 6.40 10.16
CA ASP A 81 2.50 6.75 10.86
C ASP A 81 1.53 5.55 11.04
N ALA A 82 1.81 4.38 10.43
CA ALA A 82 0.94 3.19 10.46
C ALA A 82 1.21 2.22 11.63
N ASN A 83 2.16 2.55 12.51
CA ASN A 83 2.55 1.74 13.67
C ASN A 83 2.81 0.27 13.30
N LEU A 84 3.61 0.04 12.25
CA LEU A 84 3.98 -1.30 11.76
C LEU A 84 5.09 -1.90 12.62
N THR A 85 5.02 -3.20 12.87
CA THR A 85 6.18 -3.97 13.34
C THR A 85 7.25 -4.02 12.23
N PRO A 86 8.53 -4.29 12.56
CA PRO A 86 9.57 -4.42 11.55
C PRO A 86 9.27 -5.47 10.47
N ALA A 87 8.67 -6.60 10.86
CA ALA A 87 8.29 -7.67 9.94
C ALA A 87 7.14 -7.26 9.01
N GLU A 88 6.11 -6.58 9.54
CA GLU A 88 5.02 -6.03 8.71
C GLU A 88 5.53 -4.99 7.73
N ARG A 89 6.45 -4.11 8.18
CA ARG A 89 7.04 -3.07 7.34
C ARG A 89 7.83 -3.68 6.19
N GLU A 90 8.72 -4.62 6.46
CA GLU A 90 9.47 -5.32 5.42
C GLU A 90 8.54 -6.06 4.45
N GLN A 91 7.49 -6.70 4.97
CA GLN A 91 6.51 -7.41 4.17
C GLN A 91 5.81 -6.48 3.16
N ILE A 92 5.37 -5.30 3.61
CA ILE A 92 4.69 -4.28 2.79
C ILE A 92 5.66 -3.61 1.82
N GLU A 93 6.87 -3.28 2.27
CA GLU A 93 7.84 -2.53 1.47
C GLU A 93 8.28 -3.28 0.23
N TRP A 94 8.43 -4.61 0.30
CA TRP A 94 8.88 -5.36 -0.88
C TRP A 94 8.47 -6.84 -0.95
N ARG A 95 8.36 -7.59 0.16
CA ARG A 95 8.16 -9.06 0.07
C ARG A 95 6.87 -9.44 -0.63
N THR A 96 5.76 -8.76 -0.31
CA THR A 96 4.46 -9.01 -0.96
C THR A 96 4.54 -8.76 -2.47
N ALA A 97 5.15 -7.65 -2.89
CA ALA A 97 5.31 -7.32 -4.30
C ALA A 97 6.21 -8.35 -5.01
N ALA A 98 7.33 -8.75 -4.39
CA ALA A 98 8.21 -9.76 -4.94
C ALA A 98 7.50 -11.10 -5.19
N GLN A 99 6.66 -11.53 -4.24
CA GLN A 99 5.85 -12.74 -4.40
C GLN A 99 4.80 -12.60 -5.51
N VAL A 100 4.02 -11.52 -5.50
CA VAL A 100 2.89 -11.31 -6.44
C VAL A 100 3.37 -11.15 -7.87
N PHE A 101 4.47 -10.43 -8.08
CA PHE A 101 5.06 -10.19 -9.40
C PHE A 101 6.11 -11.22 -9.79
N ASN A 102 6.34 -12.24 -8.95
CA ASN A 102 7.34 -13.28 -9.18
C ASN A 102 8.74 -12.71 -9.48
N LEU A 103 9.17 -11.75 -8.67
CA LEU A 103 10.47 -11.10 -8.79
C LEU A 103 11.56 -11.98 -8.16
N LYS A 104 12.73 -12.01 -8.79
CA LYS A 104 13.92 -12.61 -8.17
C LYS A 104 14.44 -11.69 -7.09
N VAL A 105 14.50 -12.20 -5.86
CA VAL A 105 15.09 -11.52 -4.72
C VAL A 105 16.42 -12.21 -4.47
N ASN A 106 17.52 -11.47 -4.62
CA ASN A 106 18.87 -11.95 -4.38
C ASN A 106 19.27 -11.74 -2.92
#